data_AF-A0A933IZ73-F1
#
_entry.id   AF-A0A933IZ73-F1
#
_cell.length_a   1.000
_cell.length_b   1.000
_cell.length_c   1.000
_cell.angle_alpha   90.00
_cell.angle_beta   90.00
_cell.angle_gamma   90.00
#
_symmetry.space_group_name_H-M   'P 1'
#
loop_
_entity.id
_entity.type
_entity.pdbx_description
1 polymer ?
#
loop_
_entity_poly.entity_id
_entity_poly.type
_entity_poly.pdbx_seq_one_letter_code
_entity_poly.pdbx_strand_id
1 'polypeptide(L)'
;MTTGRLLWGMTWRGGAWGLLVGTLGGTAYGAVFANVLLAAGLVSQMPFDWKPEYAVSAIGAVLFLALIGAVVGGIFGVPSGIVVGTMVGLAMGVLTRAVFYPPRGTRVFRWTLAITSALLTTIAAWMCFIAIMLFYANRNAASVGALMIVVAIPALIAGAAAALISRLLARWYEQHS
;
A
#
# COMPACT_ATOMS: atom_id res chain seq x y z
N MET A 1 -20.43 23.84 -7.67
CA MET A 1 -19.77 23.40 -6.41
C MET A 1 -18.69 24.41 -6.00
N THR A 2 -18.54 24.76 -4.72
CA THR A 2 -17.48 25.70 -4.27
C THR A 2 -16.13 25.01 -4.15
N THR A 3 -15.01 25.73 -4.39
CA THR A 3 -13.64 25.19 -4.32
C THR A 3 -13.35 24.52 -2.98
N GLY A 4 -13.78 25.13 -1.86
CA GLY A 4 -13.58 24.57 -0.53
C GLY A 4 -14.29 23.23 -0.32
N ARG A 5 -15.53 23.08 -0.80
CA ARG A 5 -16.27 21.80 -0.71
C ARG A 5 -15.65 20.71 -1.58
N LEU A 6 -15.09 21.07 -2.73
CA LEU A 6 -14.38 20.13 -3.62
C LEU A 6 -13.14 19.57 -2.94
N LEU A 7 -12.26 20.46 -2.48
CA LEU A 7 -11.00 20.08 -1.83
C LEU A 7 -11.28 19.27 -0.55
N TRP A 8 -12.16 19.76 0.31
CA TRP A 8 -12.52 19.05 1.54
C TRP A 8 -13.13 17.67 1.27
N GLY A 9 -14.06 17.58 0.31
CA GLY A 9 -14.70 16.31 -0.06
C GLY A 9 -13.71 15.29 -0.62
N MET A 10 -12.77 15.71 -1.47
CA MET A 10 -11.75 14.83 -2.04
C MET A 10 -10.70 14.42 -1.02
N THR A 11 -10.24 15.33 -0.15
CA THR A 11 -9.25 15.01 0.89
C THR A 11 -9.83 14.08 1.95
N TRP A 12 -11.04 14.35 2.45
CA TRP A 12 -11.68 13.49 3.45
C TRP A 12 -11.94 12.08 2.92
N ARG A 13 -12.50 11.96 1.70
CA ARG A 13 -12.74 10.67 1.06
C ARG A 13 -11.44 9.95 0.71
N GLY A 14 -10.43 10.68 0.23
CA GLY A 14 -9.10 10.14 -0.01
C GLY A 14 -8.47 9.57 1.25
N GLY A 15 -8.58 10.29 2.37
CA GLY A 15 -8.13 9.82 3.69
C GLY A 15 -8.90 8.59 4.18
N ALA A 16 -10.23 8.58 4.08
CA ALA A 16 -11.06 7.44 4.50
C ALA A 16 -10.77 6.18 3.67
N TRP A 17 -10.67 6.31 2.35
CA TRP A 17 -10.29 5.20 1.48
C TRP A 17 -8.84 4.77 1.69
N GLY A 18 -7.94 5.73 1.92
CA GLY A 18 -6.54 5.45 2.25
C GLY A 18 -6.40 4.67 3.54
N LEU A 19 -7.17 4.99 4.58
CA LEU A 19 -7.23 4.22 5.82
C LEU A 19 -7.66 2.78 5.56
N LEU A 20 -8.75 2.59 4.81
CA LEU A 20 -9.30 1.27 4.52
C LEU A 20 -8.32 0.44 3.67
N VAL A 21 -7.71 1.03 2.65
CA VAL A 21 -6.76 0.30 1.81
C VAL A 21 -5.41 0.11 2.50
N GLY A 22 -4.95 1.07 3.30
CA GLY A 22 -3.72 0.94 4.08
C GLY A 22 -3.84 -0.13 5.16
N THR A 23 -4.97 -0.22 5.84
CA THR A 23 -5.25 -1.31 6.81
C THR A 23 -5.32 -2.67 6.12
N LEU A 24 -6.13 -2.81 5.07
CA LEU A 24 -6.24 -4.08 4.35
C LEU A 24 -4.92 -4.49 3.69
N GLY A 25 -4.24 -3.56 3.04
CA GLY A 25 -2.94 -3.80 2.42
C GLY A 25 -1.88 -4.15 3.47
N GLY A 26 -1.85 -3.42 4.59
CA GLY A 26 -0.96 -3.66 5.70
C GLY A 26 -1.18 -5.03 6.35
N THR A 27 -2.42 -5.40 6.65
CA THR A 27 -2.76 -6.71 7.22
C THR A 27 -2.37 -7.86 6.27
N ALA A 28 -2.76 -7.79 5.00
CA ALA A 28 -2.44 -8.83 4.02
C ALA A 28 -0.93 -8.94 3.81
N TYR A 29 -0.24 -7.82 3.60
CA TYR A 29 1.21 -7.81 3.39
C TYR A 29 1.97 -8.30 4.63
N GLY A 30 1.58 -7.84 5.82
CA GLY A 30 2.21 -8.24 7.08
C GLY A 30 2.08 -9.75 7.34
N ALA A 31 0.92 -10.34 7.05
CA ALA A 31 0.71 -11.78 7.17
C ALA A 31 1.61 -12.58 6.20
N VAL A 32 1.69 -12.15 4.94
CA VAL A 32 2.54 -12.80 3.93
C VAL A 32 4.01 -12.64 4.30
N PHE A 33 4.44 -11.44 4.68
CA PHE A 33 5.82 -11.15 5.02
C PHE A 33 6.31 -11.96 6.23
N ALA A 34 5.48 -12.08 7.28
CA ALA A 34 5.80 -12.91 8.44
C ALA A 34 5.99 -14.39 8.06
N ASN A 35 5.13 -14.93 7.19
CA ASN A 35 5.25 -16.30 6.72
C ASN A 35 6.48 -16.54 5.83
N VAL A 36 6.83 -15.57 4.98
CA VAL A 36 8.05 -15.65 4.15
C VAL A 36 9.29 -15.65 5.02
N LEU A 37 9.34 -14.80 6.06
CA LEU A 37 10.45 -14.79 7.02
C LEU A 37 10.55 -16.10 7.80
N LEU A 38 9.40 -16.66 8.23
CA LEU A 38 9.37 -17.97 8.89
C LEU A 38 9.90 -19.06 7.97
N ALA A 39 9.42 -19.12 6.73
CA ALA A 39 9.86 -20.10 5.74
C ALA A 39 11.38 -19.99 5.48
N ALA A 40 11.90 -18.76 5.33
CA ALA A 40 13.33 -18.53 5.15
C ALA A 40 14.16 -18.95 6.38
N GLY A 41 13.65 -18.69 7.60
CA GLY A 41 14.29 -19.12 8.85
C GLY A 41 14.30 -20.64 8.99
N LEU A 42 13.18 -21.30 8.68
CA LEU A 42 13.07 -22.76 8.72
C LEU A 42 13.99 -23.42 7.68
N VAL A 43 14.00 -22.93 6.44
CA VAL A 43 14.90 -23.46 5.38
C VAL A 43 16.37 -23.32 5.76
N SER A 44 16.75 -22.26 6.49
CA SER A 44 18.15 -22.07 6.92
C SER A 44 18.56 -22.91 8.13
N GLN A 45 17.61 -23.50 8.85
CA GLN A 45 17.87 -24.26 10.08
C GLN A 45 17.58 -25.76 9.97
N MET A 46 17.04 -26.27 8.86
CA MET A 46 16.62 -27.67 8.75
C MET A 46 17.77 -28.65 8.44
N PRO A 47 18.07 -29.62 9.33
CA PRO A 47 18.67 -30.90 8.93
C PRO A 47 17.64 -31.78 8.18
N PHE A 48 18.11 -32.62 7.26
CA PHE A 48 17.31 -33.30 6.22
C PHE A 48 16.30 -34.37 6.71
N ASP A 49 16.16 -34.60 8.02
CA ASP A 49 15.28 -35.63 8.60
C ASP A 49 13.91 -35.07 9.01
N TRP A 50 12.97 -35.08 8.07
CA TRP A 50 11.59 -34.64 8.30
C TRP A 50 10.76 -35.70 9.05
N LYS A 51 10.44 -35.41 10.32
CA LYS A 51 9.43 -36.15 11.08
C LYS A 51 8.05 -35.47 11.02
N PRO A 52 6.94 -36.23 10.99
CA PRO A 52 5.58 -35.69 10.89
C PRO A 52 5.18 -34.78 12.08
N GLU A 53 5.80 -34.94 13.24
CA GLU A 53 5.60 -34.08 14.42
C GLU A 53 6.05 -32.62 14.17
N TYR A 54 7.06 -32.42 13.30
CA TYR A 54 7.51 -31.09 12.90
C TYR A 54 6.55 -30.43 11.90
N ALA A 55 5.77 -31.21 11.14
CA ALA A 55 4.83 -30.66 10.17
C ALA A 55 3.66 -29.94 10.87
N VAL A 56 3.11 -30.53 11.95
CA VAL A 56 2.00 -29.93 12.69
C VAL A 56 2.43 -28.66 13.44
N SER A 57 3.60 -28.69 14.07
CA SER A 57 4.16 -27.52 14.75
C SER A 57 4.52 -26.40 13.77
N ALA A 58 5.04 -26.73 12.57
CA ALA A 58 5.28 -25.76 11.51
C ALA A 58 3.99 -25.09 11.01
N ILE A 59 2.91 -25.85 10.80
CA ILE A 59 1.60 -25.29 10.41
C ILE A 59 1.07 -24.36 11.49
N GLY A 60 1.15 -24.77 12.77
CA GLY A 60 0.76 -23.92 13.90
C GLY A 60 1.55 -22.62 13.97
N ALA A 61 2.87 -22.69 13.78
CA ALA A 61 3.74 -21.53 13.74
C ALA A 61 3.42 -20.59 12.57
N VAL A 62 3.16 -21.13 11.36
CA VAL A 62 2.74 -20.37 10.18
C VAL A 62 1.44 -19.61 10.45
N LEU A 63 0.40 -20.28 10.95
CA LEU A 63 -0.88 -19.62 11.24
C LEU A 63 -0.75 -18.54 12.32
N PHE A 64 0.03 -18.80 13.37
CA PHE A 64 0.25 -17.84 14.45
C PHE A 64 1.07 -16.63 13.98
N LEU A 65 2.16 -16.83 13.22
CA LEU A 65 2.94 -15.73 12.66
C LEU A 65 2.16 -14.95 11.61
N ALA A 66 1.32 -15.60 10.81
CA ALA A 66 0.42 -14.94 9.89
C ALA A 66 -0.51 -13.97 10.63
N LEU A 67 -1.06 -14.41 11.77
CA LEU A 67 -1.93 -13.59 12.61
C LEU A 67 -1.18 -12.39 13.20
N ILE A 68 -0.01 -12.61 13.80
CA ILE A 68 0.82 -11.53 14.33
C ILE A 68 1.21 -10.55 13.21
N GLY A 69 1.67 -11.08 12.08
CA GLY A 69 2.02 -10.30 10.89
C GLY A 69 0.84 -9.47 10.40
N ALA A 70 -0.37 -10.04 10.37
CA ALA A 70 -1.59 -9.31 10.01
C ALA A 70 -1.88 -8.17 10.97
N VAL A 71 -1.84 -8.42 12.29
CA VAL A 71 -2.12 -7.40 13.31
C VAL A 71 -1.11 -6.27 13.24
N VAL A 72 0.19 -6.60 13.22
CA VAL A 72 1.28 -5.64 13.14
C VAL A 72 1.20 -4.84 11.84
N GLY A 73 1.03 -5.54 10.71
CA GLY A 73 0.88 -4.93 9.41
C GLY A 73 -0.34 -4.00 9.32
N GLY A 74 -1.46 -4.37 9.93
CA GLY A 74 -2.65 -3.54 10.03
C GLY A 74 -2.42 -2.26 10.84
N ILE A 75 -1.81 -2.39 12.02
CA ILE A 75 -1.49 -1.25 12.89
C ILE A 75 -0.60 -0.24 12.18
N PHE A 76 0.46 -0.69 11.49
CA PHE A 76 1.32 0.20 10.71
C PHE A 76 0.69 0.66 9.39
N GLY A 77 -0.28 -0.11 8.87
CA GLY A 77 -1.08 0.21 7.70
C GLY A 77 -2.04 1.38 7.91
N VAL A 78 -2.55 1.58 9.13
CA VAL A 78 -3.45 2.71 9.46
C VAL A 78 -2.78 4.08 9.21
N PRO A 79 -1.67 4.45 9.90
CA PRO A 79 -1.10 5.78 9.78
C PRO A 79 -0.55 6.03 8.36
N SER A 80 0.07 5.02 7.75
CA SER A 80 0.55 5.11 6.37
C SER A 80 -0.59 5.31 5.38
N GLY A 81 -1.69 4.55 5.53
CA GLY A 81 -2.90 4.68 4.72
C GLY A 81 -3.55 6.06 4.82
N ILE A 82 -3.67 6.62 6.03
CA ILE A 82 -4.24 7.96 6.24
C ILE A 82 -3.36 9.03 5.58
N VAL A 83 -2.06 9.01 5.82
CA VAL A 83 -1.13 10.03 5.27
C VAL A 83 -1.12 9.97 3.75
N VAL A 84 -0.95 8.78 3.17
CA VAL A 84 -0.93 8.62 1.71
C VAL A 84 -2.29 8.96 1.10
N GLY A 85 -3.39 8.49 1.69
CA GLY A 85 -4.74 8.75 1.19
C GLY A 85 -5.12 10.22 1.22
N THR A 86 -4.78 10.94 2.29
CA THR A 86 -5.03 12.38 2.39
C THR A 86 -4.19 13.17 1.40
N MET A 87 -2.91 12.85 1.23
CA MET A 87 -2.03 13.47 0.24
C MET A 87 -2.53 13.25 -1.20
N VAL A 88 -2.91 12.01 -1.53
CA VAL A 88 -3.51 11.70 -2.85
C VAL A 88 -4.82 12.45 -3.04
N GLY A 89 -5.71 12.45 -2.04
CA GLY A 89 -6.98 13.18 -2.11
C GLY A 89 -6.80 14.69 -2.31
N LEU A 90 -5.81 15.29 -1.65
CA LEU A 90 -5.46 16.70 -1.82
C LEU A 90 -4.87 16.97 -3.21
N ALA A 91 -3.90 16.16 -3.65
CA ALA A 91 -3.31 16.26 -5.00
C ALA A 91 -4.40 16.16 -6.09
N MET A 92 -5.34 15.24 -5.94
CA MET A 92 -6.45 15.09 -6.87
C MET A 92 -7.44 16.24 -6.82
N GLY A 93 -7.71 16.79 -5.64
CA GLY A 93 -8.51 18.00 -5.48
C GLY A 93 -7.92 19.17 -6.26
N VAL A 94 -6.61 19.39 -6.12
CA VAL A 94 -5.88 20.44 -6.83
C VAL A 94 -5.87 20.17 -8.34
N LEU A 95 -5.53 18.95 -8.76
CA LEU A 95 -5.45 18.58 -10.17
C LEU A 95 -6.80 18.71 -10.89
N THR A 96 -7.88 18.25 -10.23
CA THR A 96 -9.25 18.37 -10.74
C THR A 96 -9.65 19.83 -10.91
N ARG A 97 -9.29 20.69 -9.95
CA ARG A 97 -9.59 22.12 -10.02
C ARG A 97 -8.80 22.84 -11.12
N ALA A 98 -7.52 22.54 -11.26
CA ALA A 98 -6.62 23.23 -12.17
C ALA A 98 -6.85 22.85 -13.65
N VAL A 99 -7.12 21.56 -13.91
CA VAL A 99 -7.11 21.02 -15.29
C VAL A 99 -8.50 20.60 -15.77
N PHE A 100 -9.38 20.18 -14.86
CA PHE A 100 -10.64 19.52 -15.22
C PHE A 100 -11.90 20.26 -14.74
N TYR A 101 -11.74 21.53 -14.36
CA TYR A 101 -12.87 22.41 -14.08
C TYR A 101 -13.05 23.41 -15.24
N PRO A 102 -14.23 23.45 -15.91
CA PRO A 102 -15.42 22.60 -15.74
C PRO A 102 -15.21 21.17 -16.30
N PRO A 103 -15.99 20.16 -15.83
CA PRO A 103 -15.81 18.76 -16.21
C PRO A 103 -16.12 18.55 -17.70
N ARG A 104 -15.08 18.51 -18.54
CA ARG A 104 -15.17 18.16 -19.95
C ARG A 104 -14.42 16.84 -20.18
N GLY A 105 -15.13 15.79 -20.58
CA GLY A 105 -14.55 14.48 -20.91
C GLY A 105 -14.26 13.59 -19.69
N THR A 106 -15.30 12.90 -19.19
CA THR A 106 -15.25 11.99 -18.03
C THR A 106 -14.27 10.82 -18.19
N ARG A 107 -14.09 10.30 -19.41
CA ARG A 107 -13.19 9.16 -19.65
C ARG A 107 -11.73 9.55 -19.47
N VAL A 108 -11.30 10.66 -20.08
CA VAL A 108 -9.90 11.14 -19.99
C VAL A 108 -9.57 11.53 -18.56
N PHE A 109 -10.48 12.26 -17.88
CA PHE A 109 -10.34 12.63 -16.48
C PHE A 109 -10.08 11.43 -15.55
N ARG A 110 -10.90 10.37 -15.65
CA ARG A 110 -10.74 9.15 -14.85
C ARG A 110 -9.39 8.47 -15.07
N TRP A 111 -8.92 8.40 -16.32
CA TRP A 111 -7.63 7.78 -16.65
C TRP A 111 -6.45 8.63 -16.18
N THR A 112 -6.49 9.95 -16.40
CA THR A 112 -5.42 10.86 -15.94
C THR A 112 -5.28 10.82 -14.43
N LEU A 113 -6.38 10.87 -13.69
CA LEU A 113 -6.34 10.73 -12.22
C LEU A 113 -5.82 9.35 -11.80
N ALA A 114 -6.32 8.26 -12.38
CA ALA A 114 -5.85 6.92 -12.02
C ALA A 114 -4.35 6.73 -12.28
N ILE A 115 -3.85 7.22 -13.43
CA ILE A 115 -2.44 7.09 -13.80
C ILE A 115 -1.56 7.98 -12.92
N THR A 116 -1.91 9.25 -12.73
CA THR A 116 -1.11 10.19 -11.93
C THR A 116 -1.03 9.77 -10.47
N SER A 117 -2.14 9.31 -9.86
CA SER A 117 -2.10 8.77 -8.50
C SER A 117 -1.27 7.51 -8.41
N ALA A 118 -1.47 6.55 -9.32
CA ALA A 118 -0.72 5.31 -9.31
C ALA A 118 0.78 5.57 -9.42
N LEU A 119 1.20 6.45 -10.33
CA LEU A 119 2.60 6.83 -10.48
C LEU A 119 3.14 7.51 -9.22
N LEU A 120 2.43 8.52 -8.69
CA LEU A 120 2.88 9.25 -7.52
C LEU A 120 2.99 8.35 -6.29
N THR A 121 2.00 7.47 -6.04
CA THR A 121 2.05 6.57 -4.89
C THR A 121 3.04 5.44 -5.08
N THR A 122 3.23 4.91 -6.29
CA THR A 122 4.26 3.89 -6.56
C THR A 122 5.64 4.47 -6.34
N ILE A 123 5.93 5.67 -6.85
CA ILE A 123 7.22 6.34 -6.65
C ILE A 123 7.43 6.66 -5.17
N ALA A 124 6.42 7.23 -4.50
CA ALA A 124 6.52 7.55 -3.08
C ALA A 124 6.75 6.30 -2.21
N ALA A 125 6.00 5.23 -2.47
CA ALA A 125 6.17 3.95 -1.77
C ALA A 125 7.56 3.36 -2.01
N TRP A 126 8.02 3.36 -3.27
CA TRP A 126 9.35 2.89 -3.63
C TRP A 126 10.45 3.67 -2.89
N MET A 127 10.37 5.01 -2.86
CA MET A 127 11.32 5.86 -2.15
C MET A 127 11.31 5.62 -0.63
N CYS A 128 10.12 5.51 -0.01
CA CYS A 128 9.99 5.19 1.41
C CYS A 128 10.61 3.84 1.76
N PHE A 129 10.35 2.81 0.96
CA PHE A 129 10.90 1.49 1.20
C PHE A 129 12.42 1.45 0.95
N ILE A 130 12.94 2.15 -0.06
CA ILE A 130 14.39 2.31 -0.24
C ILE A 130 15.01 3.00 0.99
N ALA A 131 14.39 4.06 1.52
CA ALA A 131 14.92 4.77 2.68
C ALA A 131 14.99 3.86 3.92
N ILE A 132 13.93 3.10 4.19
CA ILE A 132 13.90 2.09 5.27
C ILE A 132 14.97 1.03 5.03
N MET A 133 15.10 0.54 3.80
CA MET A 133 16.09 -0.48 3.45
C MET A 133 17.52 0.04 3.57
N LEU A 134 17.83 1.28 3.16
CA LEU A 134 19.16 1.87 3.34
C LEU A 134 19.49 2.04 4.83
N PHE A 135 18.49 2.38 5.66
CA PHE A 135 18.66 2.45 7.11
C PHE A 135 19.00 1.08 7.71
N TYR A 136 18.38 -0.02 7.23
CA TYR A 136 18.67 -1.39 7.66
C TYR A 136 19.96 -1.98 7.03
N ALA A 137 20.23 -1.69 5.76
CA ALA A 137 21.38 -2.20 5.01
C ALA A 137 22.71 -1.65 5.53
N ASN A 138 22.69 -0.43 6.11
CA ASN A 138 23.85 0.11 6.84
C ASN A 138 24.26 -0.78 8.04
N ARG A 139 23.40 -1.71 8.49
CA ARG A 139 23.71 -2.71 9.52
C ARG A 139 23.96 -4.13 9.00
N ASN A 140 23.58 -4.46 7.77
CA ASN A 140 23.76 -5.80 7.17
C ASN A 140 23.84 -5.71 5.64
N ALA A 141 25.06 -5.66 5.09
CA ALA A 141 25.32 -5.38 3.68
C ALA A 141 25.06 -6.55 2.70
N ALA A 142 24.73 -7.75 3.19
CA ALA A 142 24.86 -8.98 2.41
C ALA A 142 23.69 -9.33 1.46
N SER A 143 22.57 -8.58 1.44
CA SER A 143 21.38 -9.03 0.70
C SER A 143 20.59 -7.93 -0.03
N VAL A 144 21.26 -6.94 -0.62
CA VAL A 144 20.60 -5.80 -1.30
C VAL A 144 19.71 -6.23 -2.48
N GLY A 145 20.09 -7.27 -3.23
CA GLY A 145 19.35 -7.71 -4.43
C GLY A 145 17.98 -8.34 -4.15
N ALA A 146 17.89 -9.25 -3.17
CA ALA A 146 16.62 -9.86 -2.77
C ALA A 146 15.67 -8.83 -2.13
N LEU A 147 16.22 -7.81 -1.47
CA LEU A 147 15.44 -6.75 -0.85
C LEU A 147 14.72 -5.86 -1.89
N MET A 148 15.26 -5.67 -3.10
CA MET A 148 14.58 -4.87 -4.13
C MET A 148 13.25 -5.49 -4.60
N ILE A 149 13.18 -6.83 -4.69
CA ILE A 149 11.94 -7.54 -5.06
C ILE A 149 10.91 -7.42 -3.93
N VAL A 150 11.36 -7.53 -2.67
CA VAL A 150 10.52 -7.36 -1.48
C VAL A 150 9.96 -5.93 -1.39
N VAL A 151 10.68 -4.93 -1.91
CA VAL A 151 10.23 -3.53 -1.96
C VAL A 151 9.28 -3.26 -3.14
N ALA A 152 9.50 -3.90 -4.29
CA ALA A 152 8.69 -3.67 -5.47
C ALA A 152 7.23 -4.08 -5.29
N ILE A 153 6.97 -5.20 -4.60
CA ILE A 153 5.62 -5.74 -4.37
C ILE A 153 4.72 -4.75 -3.60
N PRO A 154 5.08 -4.25 -2.41
CA PRO A 154 4.25 -3.30 -1.69
C PRO A 154 4.11 -1.96 -2.43
N ALA A 155 5.10 -1.53 -3.21
CA ALA A 155 4.98 -0.34 -4.06
C ALA A 155 3.92 -0.51 -5.17
N LEU A 156 3.88 -1.68 -5.82
CA LEU A 156 2.86 -2.00 -6.82
C LEU A 156 1.46 -2.11 -6.21
N ILE A 157 1.33 -2.69 -5.02
CA ILE A 157 0.07 -2.74 -4.28
C ILE A 157 -0.42 -1.31 -3.95
N ALA A 158 0.48 -0.44 -3.49
CA ALA A 158 0.16 0.96 -3.22
C ALA A 158 -0.24 1.73 -4.49
N GLY A 159 0.40 1.45 -5.63
CA GLY A 159 0.04 2.00 -6.94
C GLY A 159 -1.37 1.58 -7.38
N ALA A 160 -1.66 0.28 -7.34
CA ALA A 160 -2.96 -0.28 -7.69
C ALA A 160 -4.08 0.24 -6.78
N ALA A 161 -3.81 0.31 -5.48
CA ALA A 161 -4.68 0.92 -4.48
C ALA A 161 -5.04 2.36 -4.84
N ALA A 162 -4.04 3.19 -5.13
CA ALA A 162 -4.25 4.59 -5.45
C ALA A 162 -5.05 4.77 -6.76
N ALA A 163 -4.81 3.92 -7.78
CA ALA A 163 -5.62 3.91 -9.00
C ALA A 163 -7.10 3.65 -8.71
N LEU A 164 -7.39 2.71 -7.79
CA LEU A 164 -8.74 2.34 -7.40
C LEU A 164 -9.43 3.47 -6.63
N ILE A 165 -8.73 4.08 -5.67
CA ILE A 165 -9.22 5.24 -4.91
C ILE A 165 -9.53 6.41 -5.85
N SER A 166 -8.64 6.69 -6.81
CA SER A 166 -8.84 7.76 -7.79
C SER A 166 -10.06 7.54 -8.69
N ARG A 167 -10.35 6.30 -9.08
CA ARG A 167 -11.58 5.97 -9.81
C ARG A 167 -12.82 6.23 -8.97
N LEU A 168 -12.79 5.92 -7.67
CA LEU A 168 -13.90 6.16 -6.75
C LEU A 168 -14.12 7.66 -6.52
N LEU A 169 -13.05 8.43 -6.35
CA LEU A 169 -13.10 9.89 -6.22
C LEU A 169 -13.64 10.55 -7.50
N ALA A 170 -13.20 10.10 -8.68
CA ALA A 170 -13.68 10.61 -9.96
C ALA A 170 -15.19 10.33 -10.16
N ARG A 171 -15.67 9.13 -9.82
CA ARG A 171 -17.11 8.80 -9.87
C ARG A 171 -17.93 9.69 -8.94
N TRP A 172 -17.43 9.95 -7.73
CA TRP A 172 -18.12 10.83 -6.80
C TRP A 172 -18.21 12.26 -7.33
N TYR A 173 -17.12 12.79 -7.90
CA TYR A 173 -17.10 14.13 -8.47
C TYR A 173 -18.13 14.29 -9.59
N GLU A 174 -18.22 13.31 -10.51
CA GLU A 174 -19.22 13.33 -11.59
C GLU A 174 -20.67 13.31 -11.10
N GLN A 175 -20.95 12.71 -9.94
CA GLN A 175 -22.29 12.69 -9.36
C GLN A 175 -22.68 14.00 -8.66
N HIS A 176 -21.69 14.85 -8.31
CA HIS A 176 -21.88 16.04 -7.49
C HIS A 176 -21.42 17.35 -8.18
N SER A 177 -21.02 17.26 -9.45
CA SER A 177 -20.67 18.38 -10.33
C SER A 177 -21.87 18.88 -11.10
#